data_AF-A0A242LG34-F1
#
_entry.id   AF-A0A242LG34-F1
#
_cell.length_a   1.000
_cell.length_b   1.000
_cell.length_c   1.000
_cell.angle_alpha   90.00
_cell.angle_beta   90.00
_cell.angle_gamma   90.00
#
_symmetry.space_group_name_H-M   'P 1'
#
loop_
_entity.id
_entity.type
_entity.pdbx_description
1 polymer ?
#
loop_
_entity_poly.entity_id
_entity_poly.type
_entity_poly.pdbx_seq_one_letter_code
_entity_poly.pdbx_strand_id
1 'polypeptide(L)'
;MKKSYLLAVLFLGSVIGLVGCKPDQRKTTEQSSLATRPAIFNSSSTEPVASSEAAEANKENKLTFENTSYNYDVVTGATQTTFGSNPKPLYTYEEKLKKMFWSNQPPLGLLEGNYFTNDGYFDVGNHGIVEIVTDDTNKIINVEFNEYGAENYYASKYAGANKRLSDYAFFQAQNPRTDTTLVTVVNGITFVEKQMREENRITGNFETVKGSSTTAREGLMAIAAELSDEIKQPSKTRYIGYAEDFGDGLIGRLQLTVTDGKIDSARYDEYFADQPEKISADQLKKYYRQSKYYSLEYNEATNNEFVAFSDELTKAIVDQQALTIENSEVTKYPSYASYQKLTKHISL
;
A
#
# COMPACT_ATOMS: atom_id res chain seq x y z
N MET A 1 -40.88 -32.45 -67.19
CA MET A 1 -42.30 -32.15 -66.89
C MET A 1 -42.73 -33.11 -65.79
N LYS A 2 -43.30 -32.80 -64.62
CA LYS A 2 -43.73 -31.61 -63.84
C LYS A 2 -43.59 -32.08 -62.35
N LYS A 3 -42.96 -31.32 -61.44
CA LYS A 3 -43.57 -30.54 -60.30
C LYS A 3 -44.76 -31.25 -59.61
N SER A 4 -44.90 -31.34 -58.29
CA SER A 4 -44.70 -30.33 -57.24
C SER A 4 -44.78 -30.95 -55.83
N TYR A 5 -44.12 -30.30 -54.88
CA TYR A 5 -44.16 -30.48 -53.42
C TYR A 5 -45.56 -30.37 -52.80
N LEU A 6 -45.78 -31.08 -51.68
CA LEU A 6 -46.86 -30.82 -50.73
C LEU A 6 -46.37 -30.98 -49.28
N LEU A 7 -46.59 -29.90 -48.51
CA LEU A 7 -46.33 -29.67 -47.10
C LEU A 7 -46.98 -30.72 -46.19
N ALA A 8 -46.29 -31.05 -45.09
CA ALA A 8 -46.92 -31.51 -43.85
C ALA A 8 -46.50 -30.57 -42.70
N VAL A 9 -47.50 -29.87 -42.16
CA VAL A 9 -47.42 -29.00 -40.99
C VAL A 9 -47.70 -29.84 -39.75
N LEU A 10 -46.84 -29.76 -38.72
CA LEU A 10 -47.12 -30.27 -37.39
C LEU A 10 -46.99 -29.12 -36.38
N PHE A 11 -48.14 -28.78 -35.80
CA PHE A 11 -48.30 -27.95 -34.61
C PHE A 11 -47.66 -28.68 -33.41
N LEU A 12 -46.85 -27.99 -32.61
CA LEU A 12 -46.79 -28.23 -31.17
C LEU A 12 -46.33 -26.97 -30.44
N GLY A 13 -47.11 -26.58 -29.44
CA GLY A 13 -46.99 -25.32 -28.71
C GLY A 13 -45.86 -25.28 -27.67
N SER A 14 -45.45 -24.06 -27.39
CA SER A 14 -44.52 -23.64 -26.34
C SER A 14 -45.09 -23.86 -24.92
N VAL A 15 -44.23 -24.21 -23.96
CA VAL A 15 -43.78 -23.34 -22.83
C VAL A 15 -42.99 -24.17 -21.79
N ILE A 16 -41.66 -23.93 -21.75
CA ILE A 16 -40.71 -23.64 -20.65
C ILE A 16 -40.72 -24.46 -19.33
N GLY A 17 -39.54 -25.00 -18.99
CA GLY A 17 -39.06 -25.31 -17.63
C GLY A 17 -37.55 -25.66 -17.63
N LEU A 18 -36.72 -24.82 -17.02
CA LEU A 18 -35.24 -24.81 -17.04
C LEU A 18 -34.58 -25.84 -16.08
N VAL A 19 -33.51 -26.51 -16.52
CA VAL A 19 -32.57 -27.26 -15.66
C VAL A 19 -31.12 -26.91 -16.05
N GLY A 20 -30.32 -26.52 -15.05
CA GLY A 20 -28.94 -26.06 -15.19
C GLY A 20 -27.90 -27.17 -15.37
N CYS A 21 -26.86 -26.85 -16.15
CA CYS A 21 -25.69 -27.69 -16.41
C CYS A 21 -24.59 -27.47 -15.36
N LYS A 22 -23.99 -28.56 -14.90
CA LYS A 22 -22.73 -28.62 -14.12
C LYS A 22 -21.52 -28.40 -15.04
N PRO A 23 -20.41 -27.80 -14.55
CA PRO A 23 -19.12 -27.89 -15.23
C PRO A 23 -18.19 -28.95 -14.61
N ASP A 24 -17.24 -29.27 -15.48
CA ASP A 24 -16.28 -30.35 -15.62
C ASP A 24 -15.17 -30.48 -14.55
N GLN A 25 -14.63 -31.69 -14.41
CA GLN A 25 -13.48 -32.05 -13.57
C GLN A 25 -12.17 -31.98 -14.38
N ARG A 26 -11.15 -31.28 -13.88
CA ARG A 26 -9.74 -31.53 -14.23
C ARG A 26 -8.82 -31.49 -13.01
N LYS A 27 -7.75 -32.27 -13.14
CA LYS A 27 -7.01 -33.02 -12.11
C LYS A 27 -6.12 -32.18 -11.19
N THR A 28 -6.03 -32.69 -9.97
CA THR A 28 -5.13 -32.45 -8.85
C THR A 28 -3.64 -32.54 -9.23
N THR A 29 -2.84 -31.56 -8.77
CA THR A 29 -1.41 -31.73 -8.52
C THR A 29 -1.04 -31.03 -7.19
N GLU A 30 -0.65 -31.87 -6.24
CA GLU A 30 0.22 -31.68 -5.06
C GLU A 30 0.02 -30.51 -4.07
N GLN A 31 -0.48 -30.91 -2.90
CA GLN A 31 -0.44 -30.16 -1.64
C GLN A 31 1.00 -29.96 -1.16
N SER A 32 1.42 -28.71 -0.95
CA SER A 32 2.44 -28.38 0.04
C SER A 32 1.74 -27.93 1.33
N SER A 33 2.24 -28.41 2.46
CA SER A 33 1.60 -28.40 3.78
C SER A 33 1.40 -26.99 4.35
N LEU A 34 0.19 -26.45 4.23
CA LEU A 34 -0.29 -25.36 5.08
C LEU A 34 -0.75 -25.94 6.42
N ALA A 35 0.12 -25.86 7.43
CA ALA A 35 -0.30 -26.02 8.81
C ALA A 35 -1.24 -24.86 9.17
N THR A 36 -2.54 -25.13 9.21
CA THR A 36 -3.55 -24.19 9.69
C THR A 36 -3.26 -23.88 11.16
N ARG A 37 -2.63 -22.74 11.45
CA ARG A 37 -2.53 -22.22 12.82
C ARG A 37 -3.86 -21.53 13.15
N PRO A 38 -4.60 -21.96 14.18
CA PRO A 38 -5.81 -21.25 14.60
C PRO A 38 -5.42 -19.90 15.21
N ALA A 39 -6.21 -18.87 14.91
CA ALA A 39 -6.11 -17.57 15.58
C ALA A 39 -6.36 -17.76 17.09
N ILE A 40 -5.34 -17.51 17.92
CA ILE A 40 -5.47 -17.52 19.38
C ILE A 40 -5.84 -16.10 19.80
N PHE A 41 -7.14 -15.80 19.79
CA PHE A 41 -7.68 -14.63 20.48
C PHE A 41 -8.19 -15.06 21.85
N ASN A 42 -7.39 -14.86 22.90
CA ASN A 42 -7.86 -14.96 24.29
C ASN A 42 -8.28 -13.57 24.76
N SER A 43 -9.58 -13.31 24.75
CA SER A 43 -10.17 -12.18 25.49
C SER A 43 -10.13 -12.50 26.97
N SER A 44 -9.17 -11.93 27.68
CA SER A 44 -9.19 -11.87 29.14
C SER A 44 -9.00 -10.43 29.55
N SER A 45 -10.10 -9.83 29.99
CA SER A 45 -10.21 -8.49 30.55
C SER A 45 -9.33 -8.36 31.79
N THR A 46 -8.37 -7.44 31.76
CA THR A 46 -7.74 -6.89 32.96
C THR A 46 -8.06 -5.40 33.07
N GLU A 47 -8.61 -5.04 34.22
CA GLU A 47 -9.03 -3.70 34.63
C GLU A 47 -7.90 -2.66 34.58
N PRO A 48 -8.24 -1.36 34.49
CA PRO A 48 -7.25 -0.30 34.28
C PRO A 48 -6.47 -0.02 35.57
N VAL A 49 -5.15 -0.18 35.52
CA VAL A 49 -4.26 0.32 36.58
C VAL A 49 -4.06 1.83 36.37
N ALA A 50 -4.41 2.60 37.38
CA ALA A 50 -4.23 4.05 37.43
C ALA A 50 -2.75 4.43 37.28
N SER A 51 -2.43 5.25 36.27
CA SER A 51 -1.11 5.85 36.10
C SER A 51 -1.05 7.20 36.82
N SER A 52 -0.22 7.28 37.86
CA SER A 52 0.17 8.51 38.53
C SER A 52 1.28 9.24 37.77
N GLU A 53 1.02 10.53 37.53
CA GLU A 53 1.92 11.69 37.48
C GLU A 53 3.15 11.74 36.54
N ALA A 54 3.05 12.74 35.65
CA ALA A 54 4.07 13.71 35.26
C ALA A 54 5.31 13.21 34.49
N ALA A 55 5.16 13.15 33.16
CA ALA A 55 6.27 13.30 32.23
C ALA A 55 5.98 14.46 31.27
N GLU A 56 6.77 15.52 31.45
CA GLU A 56 7.16 16.62 30.55
C GLU A 56 6.19 17.16 29.49
N ALA A 57 5.98 18.48 29.61
CA ALA A 57 5.23 19.33 28.68
C ALA A 57 5.93 19.48 27.31
N ASN A 58 5.10 19.48 26.25
CA ASN A 58 5.40 19.87 24.86
C ASN A 58 6.34 18.98 24.03
N LYS A 59 5.95 17.72 23.77
CA LYS A 59 6.20 17.14 22.44
C LYS A 59 5.06 17.59 21.52
N GLU A 60 5.31 18.51 20.59
CA GLU A 60 4.35 18.76 19.51
C GLU A 60 4.21 17.47 18.69
N ASN A 61 3.00 16.93 18.55
CA ASN A 61 2.68 15.75 17.72
C ASN A 61 2.69 16.10 16.24
N LYS A 62 3.84 16.59 15.82
CA LYS A 62 4.09 17.28 14.56
C LYS A 62 4.68 16.33 13.54
N LEU A 63 3.98 16.15 12.43
CA LEU A 63 4.56 15.62 11.21
C LEU A 63 4.76 16.76 10.23
N THR A 64 5.94 16.80 9.62
CA THR A 64 6.25 17.76 8.56
C THR A 64 6.57 17.01 7.28
N PHE A 65 5.89 17.38 6.21
CA PHE A 65 6.13 16.91 4.86
C PHE A 65 6.23 18.13 3.95
N GLU A 66 7.34 18.25 3.23
CA GLU A 66 7.68 19.49 2.50
C GLU A 66 7.51 20.74 3.40
N ASN A 67 6.67 21.70 2.99
CA ASN A 67 6.36 22.91 3.73
C ASN A 67 5.10 22.78 4.62
N THR A 68 4.58 21.56 4.77
CA THR A 68 3.32 21.30 5.45
C THR A 68 3.56 20.65 6.81
N SER A 69 3.13 21.31 7.88
CA SER A 69 3.19 20.80 9.25
C SER A 69 1.79 20.50 9.76
N TYR A 70 1.57 19.30 10.30
CA TYR A 70 0.34 18.91 10.99
C TYR A 70 0.61 18.58 12.43
N ASN A 71 -0.19 19.16 13.33
CA ASN A 71 -0.34 18.70 14.70
C ASN A 71 -1.59 17.84 14.77
N TYR A 72 -1.44 16.57 15.14
CA TYR A 72 -2.58 15.66 15.24
C TYR A 72 -3.12 15.55 16.67
N ASP A 73 -4.43 15.38 16.76
CA ASP A 73 -5.04 14.81 17.97
C ASP A 73 -4.62 13.34 18.08
N VAL A 74 -3.79 13.03 19.07
CA VAL A 74 -3.29 11.67 19.30
C VAL A 74 -4.14 10.92 20.32
N VAL A 75 -4.17 9.60 20.16
CA VAL A 75 -4.82 8.67 21.06
C VAL A 75 -3.89 7.49 21.33
N THR A 76 -3.95 6.95 22.55
CA THR A 76 -3.19 5.77 22.99
C THR A 76 -4.01 4.47 22.94
N GLY A 77 -5.35 4.55 22.80
CA GLY A 77 -6.25 3.41 22.61
C GLY A 77 -7.05 3.47 21.29
N ALA A 78 -7.72 2.36 20.94
CA ALA A 78 -8.57 2.30 19.74
C ALA A 78 -9.67 3.36 19.78
N THR A 79 -9.81 4.16 18.72
CA THR A 79 -10.93 5.09 18.61
C THR A 79 -12.17 4.32 18.20
N GLN A 80 -13.19 4.32 19.06
CA GLN A 80 -14.53 3.89 18.64
C GLN A 80 -15.03 4.86 17.57
N THR A 81 -15.09 4.38 16.33
CA THR A 81 -15.89 5.04 15.30
C THR A 81 -17.27 4.42 15.34
N THR A 82 -18.32 5.23 15.37
CA THR A 82 -19.68 4.72 15.18
C THR A 82 -19.84 4.33 13.71
N PHE A 83 -19.48 3.10 13.36
CA PHE A 83 -19.82 2.51 12.06
C PHE A 83 -21.34 2.61 11.86
N GLY A 84 -21.77 3.25 10.76
CA GLY A 84 -23.18 3.42 10.40
C GLY A 84 -23.75 4.84 10.57
N SER A 85 -23.03 5.80 11.16
CA SER A 85 -23.48 7.21 11.15
C SER A 85 -23.03 7.91 9.85
N ASN A 86 -23.95 8.57 9.15
CA ASN A 86 -23.64 9.51 8.06
C ASN A 86 -23.80 10.92 8.60
N PRO A 87 -22.76 11.48 9.25
CA PRO A 87 -22.85 12.85 9.74
C PRO A 87 -23.03 13.82 8.58
N LYS A 88 -23.68 14.96 8.86
CA LYS A 88 -23.76 16.05 7.89
C LYS A 88 -22.35 16.57 7.60
N PRO A 89 -21.97 16.78 6.32
CA PRO A 89 -20.68 17.38 5.99
C PRO A 89 -20.51 18.75 6.67
N LEU A 90 -19.35 18.98 7.28
CA LEU A 90 -18.93 20.27 7.84
C LEU A 90 -18.27 21.16 6.79
N TYR A 91 -17.71 20.56 5.73
CA TYR A 91 -16.98 21.24 4.65
C TYR A 91 -17.46 20.75 3.30
N THR A 92 -17.33 21.58 2.28
CA THR A 92 -17.28 21.07 0.90
C THR A 92 -16.01 20.24 0.70
N TYR A 93 -15.99 19.38 -0.32
CA TYR A 93 -14.82 18.56 -0.62
C TYR A 93 -13.58 19.40 -0.92
N GLU A 94 -13.73 20.51 -1.66
CA GLU A 94 -12.62 21.41 -2.00
C GLU A 94 -12.07 22.14 -0.78
N GLU A 95 -12.93 22.62 0.12
CA GLU A 95 -12.50 23.25 1.37
C GLU A 95 -11.76 22.26 2.27
N LYS A 96 -12.24 21.01 2.31
CA LYS A 96 -11.63 19.96 3.11
C LYS A 96 -10.26 19.53 2.57
N LEU A 97 -10.10 19.39 1.26
CA LEU A 97 -8.80 19.06 0.66
C LEU A 97 -7.74 20.13 0.96
N LYS A 98 -8.12 21.42 1.03
CA LYS A 98 -7.21 22.50 1.45
C LYS A 98 -6.78 22.38 2.92
N LYS A 99 -7.54 21.64 3.74
CA LYS A 99 -7.29 21.39 5.16
C LYS A 99 -6.70 20.01 5.42
N MET A 100 -6.46 19.20 4.40
CA MET A 100 -5.92 17.84 4.53
C MET A 100 -4.64 17.69 3.74
N PHE A 101 -3.65 17.06 4.37
CA PHE A 101 -2.41 16.70 3.72
C PHE A 101 -2.01 15.29 4.13
N TRP A 102 -1.50 14.53 3.17
CA TRP A 102 -0.78 13.28 3.39
C TRP A 102 0.26 13.17 2.29
N SER A 103 1.35 12.46 2.58
CA SER A 103 2.42 12.20 1.63
C SER A 103 2.56 10.71 1.45
N ASN A 104 2.70 10.30 0.19
CA ASN A 104 3.06 8.96 -0.20
C ASN A 104 4.47 8.89 -0.77
N GLN A 105 5.24 9.99 -0.66
CA GLN A 105 6.57 10.06 -1.24
C GLN A 105 7.54 9.12 -0.52
N PRO A 106 8.37 8.38 -1.26
CA PRO A 106 9.42 7.57 -0.66
C PRO A 106 10.54 8.47 -0.09
N PRO A 107 11.36 7.95 0.83
CA PRO A 107 12.57 8.64 1.26
C PRO A 107 13.52 8.84 0.05
N LEU A 108 13.93 10.08 -0.20
CA LEU A 108 14.83 10.44 -1.29
C LEU A 108 16.28 10.04 -0.99
N GLY A 109 17.04 9.80 -2.06
CA GLY A 109 18.43 9.39 -1.99
C GLY A 109 18.61 7.88 -1.82
N LEU A 110 19.85 7.49 -1.55
CA LEU A 110 20.24 6.10 -1.36
C LEU A 110 19.87 5.63 0.04
N LEU A 111 19.20 4.49 0.13
CA LEU A 111 18.86 3.81 1.37
C LEU A 111 19.33 2.35 1.26
N GLU A 112 20.28 1.99 2.11
CA GLU A 112 20.90 0.66 2.13
C GLU A 112 20.99 0.15 3.55
N GLY A 113 20.74 -1.14 3.74
CA GLY A 113 20.83 -1.75 5.06
C GLY A 113 20.38 -3.20 5.10
N ASN A 114 20.35 -3.76 6.31
CA ASN A 114 19.78 -5.06 6.59
C ASN A 114 18.26 -4.99 6.43
N TYR A 115 17.68 -5.97 5.74
CA TYR A 115 16.27 -6.00 5.39
C TYR A 115 15.53 -7.06 6.19
N PHE A 116 14.35 -6.69 6.67
CA PHE A 116 13.42 -7.56 7.37
C PHE A 116 12.01 -7.24 6.89
N THR A 117 11.18 -8.27 6.72
CA THR A 117 9.79 -8.07 6.31
C THR A 117 8.89 -9.11 6.94
N ASN A 118 7.66 -8.70 7.21
CA ASN A 118 6.59 -9.58 7.64
C ASN A 118 5.27 -9.08 7.06
N ASP A 119 4.33 -9.99 6.89
CA ASP A 119 2.99 -9.69 6.40
C ASP A 119 1.92 -10.44 7.18
N GLY A 120 0.71 -9.90 7.19
CA GLY A 120 -0.36 -10.48 7.98
C GLY A 120 -1.73 -9.89 7.69
N TYR A 121 -2.76 -10.69 7.95
CA TYR A 121 -4.14 -10.23 7.88
C TYR A 121 -4.57 -9.64 9.21
N PHE A 122 -5.34 -8.56 9.16
CA PHE A 122 -5.88 -7.89 10.33
C PHE A 122 -7.27 -7.31 10.06
N ASP A 123 -7.97 -6.91 11.13
CA ASP A 123 -9.35 -6.42 11.07
C ASP A 123 -10.25 -7.43 10.29
N VAL A 124 -11.20 -6.95 9.49
CA VAL A 124 -12.10 -7.75 8.64
C VAL A 124 -11.44 -8.26 7.35
N GLY A 125 -10.16 -8.63 7.41
CA GLY A 125 -9.42 -9.26 6.32
C GLY A 125 -8.57 -8.31 5.46
N ASN A 126 -8.24 -7.12 5.96
CA ASN A 126 -7.21 -6.30 5.32
C ASN A 126 -5.86 -7.00 5.44
N HIS A 127 -4.96 -6.79 4.48
CA HIS A 127 -3.63 -7.39 4.47
C HIS A 127 -2.58 -6.29 4.62
N GLY A 128 -1.65 -6.47 5.56
CA GLY A 128 -0.59 -5.52 5.84
C GLY A 128 0.77 -6.14 5.52
N ILE A 129 1.67 -5.33 4.95
CA ILE A 129 3.07 -5.70 4.73
C ILE A 129 3.94 -4.65 5.42
N VAL A 130 4.79 -5.10 6.34
CA VAL A 130 5.80 -4.29 7.03
C VAL A 130 7.16 -4.59 6.44
N GLU A 131 7.90 -3.55 6.08
CA GLU A 131 9.30 -3.61 5.66
C GLU A 131 10.14 -2.74 6.58
N ILE A 132 11.19 -3.31 7.16
CA ILE A 132 12.12 -2.63 8.06
C ILE A 132 13.51 -2.71 7.47
N VAL A 133 14.19 -1.57 7.45
CA VAL A 133 15.60 -1.50 7.10
C VAL A 133 16.39 -0.98 8.30
N THR A 134 17.43 -1.71 8.69
CA THR A 134 18.37 -1.26 9.72
C THR A 134 19.76 -1.04 9.14
N ASP A 135 20.56 -0.19 9.76
CA ASP A 135 22.00 -0.16 9.48
C ASP A 135 22.72 -1.38 10.10
N ASP A 136 24.05 -1.42 9.93
CA ASP A 136 24.89 -2.51 10.44
C ASP A 136 25.04 -2.49 11.98
N THR A 137 24.52 -1.46 12.66
CA THR A 137 24.45 -1.36 14.13
C THR A 137 23.06 -1.72 14.68
N ASN A 138 22.17 -2.25 13.83
CA ASN A 138 20.76 -2.53 14.13
C ASN A 138 19.93 -1.27 14.44
N LYS A 139 20.39 -0.09 14.05
CA LYS A 139 19.55 1.11 14.12
C LYS A 139 18.55 1.09 12.99
N ILE A 140 17.28 1.30 13.30
CA ILE A 140 16.19 1.41 12.34
C ILE A 140 16.39 2.69 11.52
N ILE A 141 16.64 2.53 10.22
CA ILE A 141 16.80 3.65 9.28
C ILE A 141 15.53 3.84 8.43
N ASN A 142 14.77 2.77 8.19
CA ASN A 142 13.46 2.86 7.56
C ASN A 142 12.45 1.87 8.16
N VAL A 143 11.19 2.30 8.13
CA VAL A 143 10.01 1.45 8.36
C VAL A 143 8.99 1.89 7.33
N GLU A 144 8.49 0.94 6.56
CA GLU A 144 7.45 1.18 5.57
C GLU A 144 6.34 0.15 5.73
N PHE A 145 5.10 0.62 5.77
CA PHE A 145 3.92 -0.21 5.84
C PHE A 145 2.98 0.07 4.66
N ASN A 146 2.54 -1.01 4.03
CA ASN A 146 1.53 -0.99 2.99
C ASN A 146 0.31 -1.79 3.46
N GLU A 147 -0.86 -1.18 3.37
CA GLU A 147 -2.15 -1.83 3.66
C GLU A 147 -2.90 -2.07 2.35
N TYR A 148 -3.40 -3.29 2.19
CA TYR A 148 -4.30 -3.70 1.11
C TYR A 148 -5.71 -3.91 1.66
N GLY A 149 -6.72 -3.44 0.93
CA GLY A 149 -8.12 -3.68 1.27
C GLY A 149 -8.46 -5.16 1.23
N ALA A 150 -9.35 -5.60 2.13
CA ALA A 150 -9.87 -6.96 2.09
C ALA A 150 -10.46 -7.32 0.70
N GLU A 151 -10.37 -8.59 0.31
CA GLU A 151 -10.93 -9.05 -0.98
C GLU A 151 -12.44 -8.79 -1.12
N ASN A 152 -13.14 -8.74 0.02
CA ASN A 152 -14.57 -8.43 0.11
C ASN A 152 -14.85 -6.98 0.57
N TYR A 153 -13.92 -6.04 0.31
CA TYR A 153 -14.06 -4.67 0.78
C TYR A 153 -15.38 -4.04 0.31
N TYR A 154 -16.05 -3.31 1.21
CA TYR A 154 -17.40 -2.79 0.96
C TYR A 154 -17.47 -1.83 -0.24
N ALA A 155 -16.39 -1.11 -0.51
CA ALA A 155 -16.23 -0.31 -1.71
C ALA A 155 -15.41 -1.13 -2.71
N SER A 156 -16.10 -1.79 -3.65
CA SER A 156 -15.50 -2.77 -4.56
C SER A 156 -14.31 -2.26 -5.37
N LYS A 157 -14.25 -0.94 -5.64
CA LYS A 157 -13.08 -0.29 -6.27
C LYS A 157 -11.78 -0.57 -5.51
N TYR A 158 -11.85 -0.69 -4.19
CA TYR A 158 -10.70 -0.82 -3.30
C TYR A 158 -10.53 -2.22 -2.71
N ALA A 159 -11.24 -3.22 -3.22
CA ALA A 159 -11.01 -4.62 -2.85
C ALA A 159 -9.61 -5.07 -3.35
N GLY A 160 -8.78 -5.60 -2.45
CA GLY A 160 -7.39 -5.99 -2.77
C GLY A 160 -6.45 -4.83 -3.12
N ALA A 161 -6.92 -3.57 -3.11
CA ALA A 161 -6.13 -2.43 -3.55
C ALA A 161 -5.21 -1.92 -2.43
N ASN A 162 -4.00 -1.47 -2.80
CA ASN A 162 -3.11 -0.76 -1.87
C ASN A 162 -3.76 0.57 -1.47
N LYS A 163 -4.09 0.74 -0.19
CA LYS A 163 -4.77 1.91 0.37
C LYS A 163 -3.87 3.11 0.56
N ARG A 164 -2.55 2.90 0.70
CA ARG A 164 -1.58 3.98 0.87
C ARG A 164 -1.32 4.66 -0.46
N LEU A 165 -0.96 3.88 -1.47
CA LEU A 165 -0.38 4.37 -2.73
C LEU A 165 -1.41 4.63 -3.85
N SER A 166 -2.68 4.26 -3.64
CA SER A 166 -3.79 4.57 -4.55
C SER A 166 -4.52 5.86 -4.20
N ASP A 167 -5.62 6.13 -4.91
CA ASP A 167 -6.56 7.22 -4.63
C ASP A 167 -7.44 6.99 -3.37
N TYR A 168 -7.26 5.88 -2.64
CA TYR A 168 -8.08 5.55 -1.47
C TYR A 168 -8.09 6.66 -0.39
N ALA A 169 -6.98 7.35 -0.16
CA ALA A 169 -6.92 8.47 0.77
C ALA A 169 -7.84 9.65 0.34
N PHE A 170 -8.00 9.88 -0.97
CA PHE A 170 -8.99 10.85 -1.48
C PHE A 170 -10.42 10.37 -1.23
N PHE A 171 -10.70 9.09 -1.40
CA PHE A 171 -11.99 8.52 -1.03
C PHE A 171 -12.29 8.69 0.46
N GLN A 172 -11.31 8.52 1.35
CA GLN A 172 -11.47 8.84 2.76
C GLN A 172 -11.69 10.34 3.01
N ALA A 173 -11.01 11.21 2.26
CA ALA A 173 -11.21 12.66 2.33
C ALA A 173 -12.62 13.08 1.87
N GLN A 174 -13.27 12.35 0.97
CA GLN A 174 -14.66 12.61 0.56
C GLN A 174 -15.68 12.25 1.66
N ASN A 175 -15.32 11.38 2.60
CA ASN A 175 -16.25 10.90 3.63
C ASN A 175 -16.44 11.94 4.75
N PRO A 176 -17.68 12.37 5.07
CA PRO A 176 -17.95 13.35 6.14
C PRO A 176 -17.41 12.95 7.53
N ARG A 177 -17.15 11.66 7.78
CA ARG A 177 -16.55 11.19 9.04
C ARG A 177 -15.15 11.75 9.29
N THR A 178 -14.38 12.03 8.23
CA THR A 178 -13.04 12.60 8.34
C THR A 178 -13.06 14.13 8.47
N ASP A 179 -14.23 14.78 8.48
CA ASP A 179 -14.33 16.25 8.67
C ASP A 179 -13.85 16.69 10.05
N THR A 180 -13.99 15.83 11.05
CA THR A 180 -13.62 16.15 12.44
C THR A 180 -12.15 15.91 12.73
N THR A 181 -11.52 14.96 12.03
CA THR A 181 -10.13 14.55 12.28
C THR A 181 -9.17 15.06 11.22
N LEU A 182 -9.65 15.34 10.00
CA LEU A 182 -8.84 15.75 8.84
C LEU A 182 -7.67 14.79 8.56
N VAL A 183 -7.92 13.49 8.83
CA VAL A 183 -6.92 12.42 8.83
C VAL A 183 -7.39 11.28 7.92
N THR A 184 -6.44 10.69 7.22
CA THR A 184 -6.58 9.47 6.40
C THR A 184 -5.77 8.31 7.00
N VAL A 185 -5.90 7.15 6.38
CA VAL A 185 -5.10 5.96 6.66
C VAL A 185 -3.60 6.27 6.61
N VAL A 186 -3.16 7.00 5.58
CA VAL A 186 -1.76 7.37 5.32
C VAL A 186 -1.16 8.17 6.48
N ASN A 187 -1.94 9.09 7.08
CA ASN A 187 -1.49 9.88 8.22
C ASN A 187 -1.21 9.00 9.45
N GLY A 188 -2.05 7.98 9.70
CA GLY A 188 -1.86 7.04 10.81
C GLY A 188 -0.64 6.16 10.62
N ILE A 189 -0.44 5.66 9.39
CA ILE A 189 0.73 4.87 9.02
C ILE A 189 2.02 5.67 9.23
N THR A 190 2.14 6.80 8.53
CA THR A 190 3.37 7.60 8.52
C THR A 190 3.74 8.19 9.89
N PHE A 191 2.74 8.43 10.75
CA PHE A 191 2.97 8.89 12.12
C PHE A 191 3.61 7.83 13.01
N VAL A 192 3.19 6.57 12.88
CA VAL A 192 3.79 5.46 13.65
C VAL A 192 5.15 5.07 13.06
N GLU A 193 5.28 5.02 11.74
CA GLU A 193 6.58 4.78 11.08
C GLU A 193 7.66 5.78 11.55
N LYS A 194 7.29 7.07 11.69
CA LYS A 194 8.18 8.10 12.24
C LYS A 194 8.59 7.79 13.68
N GLN A 195 7.63 7.50 14.56
CA GLN A 195 7.93 7.15 15.95
C GLN A 195 8.84 5.92 16.04
N MET A 196 8.60 4.88 15.24
CA MET A 196 9.44 3.67 15.23
C MET A 196 10.90 3.97 14.87
N ARG A 197 11.13 4.83 13.88
CA ARG A 197 12.48 5.29 13.49
C ARG A 197 13.12 6.17 14.56
N GLU A 198 12.40 7.17 15.06
CA GLU A 198 12.94 8.16 16.01
C GLU A 198 13.23 7.56 17.38
N GLU A 199 12.37 6.64 17.83
CA GLU A 199 12.54 5.94 19.11
C GLU A 199 13.37 4.67 18.98
N ASN A 200 13.76 4.30 17.75
CA ASN A 200 14.54 3.12 17.43
C ASN A 200 13.96 1.82 18.06
N ARG A 201 12.64 1.64 17.94
CA ARG A 201 11.92 0.45 18.42
C ARG A 201 10.72 0.16 17.52
N ILE A 202 10.31 -1.11 17.44
CA ILE A 202 9.10 -1.54 16.70
C ILE A 202 8.03 -2.18 17.58
N THR A 203 8.32 -2.36 18.87
CA THR A 203 7.39 -2.91 19.87
C THR A 203 7.01 -1.88 20.90
N GLY A 204 5.93 -2.14 21.63
CA GLY A 204 5.42 -1.29 22.69
C GLY A 204 4.33 -0.34 22.21
N ASN A 205 3.93 0.57 23.09
CA ASN A 205 2.84 1.50 22.80
C ASN A 205 3.36 2.67 21.97
N PHE A 206 2.72 2.93 20.83
CA PHE A 206 2.92 4.14 20.04
C PHE A 206 1.65 4.99 20.10
N GLU A 207 1.83 6.29 19.95
CA GLU A 207 0.71 7.18 19.72
C GLU A 207 0.16 6.97 18.31
N THR A 208 -1.14 7.11 18.16
CA THR A 208 -1.78 7.08 16.83
C THR A 208 -2.64 8.31 16.65
N VAL A 209 -2.87 8.71 15.41
CA VAL A 209 -3.78 9.81 15.10
C VAL A 209 -5.25 9.37 15.24
N LYS A 210 -6.08 10.25 15.82
CA LYS A 210 -7.53 10.02 15.93
C LYS A 210 -8.15 9.86 14.54
N GLY A 211 -8.96 8.82 14.35
CA GLY A 211 -9.63 8.54 13.07
C GLY A 211 -8.87 7.62 12.12
N SER A 212 -7.63 7.20 12.46
CA SER A 212 -6.83 6.23 11.69
C SER A 212 -6.06 5.28 12.62
N SER A 213 -6.74 4.80 13.66
CA SER A 213 -6.10 4.00 14.72
C SER A 213 -6.03 2.51 14.43
N THR A 214 -7.03 1.93 13.74
CA THR A 214 -7.11 0.49 13.48
C THR A 214 -5.94 0.01 12.62
N THR A 215 -5.73 0.64 11.46
CA THR A 215 -4.57 0.37 10.58
C THR A 215 -3.25 0.40 11.33
N ALA A 216 -3.04 1.44 12.14
CA ALA A 216 -1.80 1.63 12.87
C ALA A 216 -1.60 0.56 13.96
N ARG A 217 -2.64 0.27 14.76
CA ARG A 217 -2.54 -0.67 15.89
C ARG A 217 -2.58 -2.12 15.49
N GLU A 218 -3.58 -2.50 14.69
CA GLU A 218 -3.87 -3.89 14.35
C GLU A 218 -3.09 -4.37 13.12
N GLY A 219 -2.73 -3.44 12.23
CA GLY A 219 -1.85 -3.71 11.08
C GLY A 219 -0.39 -3.49 11.44
N LEU A 220 0.07 -2.25 11.30
CA LEU A 220 1.50 -1.88 11.41
C LEU A 220 2.14 -2.34 12.72
N MET A 221 1.62 -1.91 13.87
CA MET A 221 2.24 -2.22 15.17
C MET A 221 2.24 -3.72 15.47
N ALA A 222 1.14 -4.43 15.17
CA ALA A 222 1.04 -5.86 15.44
C ALA A 222 2.00 -6.67 14.55
N ILE A 223 1.99 -6.41 13.24
CA ILE A 223 2.83 -7.14 12.28
C ILE A 223 4.32 -6.83 12.50
N ALA A 224 4.65 -5.56 12.78
CA ALA A 224 6.04 -5.17 13.09
C ALA A 224 6.53 -5.80 14.39
N ALA A 225 5.68 -5.96 15.42
CA ALA A 225 6.09 -6.54 16.68
C ALA A 225 6.59 -7.99 16.55
N GLU A 226 6.10 -8.74 15.56
CA GLU A 226 6.55 -10.11 15.29
C GLU A 226 8.02 -10.16 14.82
N LEU A 227 8.55 -9.06 14.27
CA LEU A 227 9.95 -8.95 13.83
C LEU A 227 10.93 -8.59 14.96
N SER A 228 10.45 -8.40 16.21
CA SER A 228 11.25 -7.77 17.28
C SER A 228 12.55 -8.48 17.65
N ASP A 229 12.59 -9.80 17.48
CA ASP A 229 13.79 -10.60 17.74
C ASP A 229 14.67 -10.72 16.51
N GLU A 230 14.06 -10.73 15.32
CA GLU A 230 14.76 -10.86 14.04
C GLU A 230 15.59 -9.61 13.73
N ILE A 231 15.05 -8.41 13.93
CA ILE A 231 15.75 -7.14 13.65
C ILE A 231 17.00 -6.91 14.52
N LYS A 232 17.21 -7.73 15.55
CA LYS A 232 18.39 -7.71 16.42
C LYS A 232 19.50 -8.64 15.92
N GLN A 233 19.20 -9.50 14.95
CA GLN A 233 20.12 -10.46 14.38
C GLN A 233 20.70 -9.94 13.05
N PRO A 234 21.88 -10.42 12.63
CA PRO A 234 22.37 -10.16 11.28
C PRO A 234 21.36 -10.67 10.23
N SER A 235 21.02 -9.83 9.26
CA SER A 235 20.21 -10.26 8.11
C SER A 235 21.09 -10.86 7.02
N LYS A 236 20.59 -11.90 6.35
CA LYS A 236 21.18 -12.40 5.09
C LYS A 236 20.70 -11.62 3.87
N THR A 237 19.67 -10.81 4.05
CA THR A 237 19.05 -10.02 3.00
C THR A 237 19.37 -8.56 3.23
N ARG A 238 19.92 -7.92 2.21
CA ARG A 238 20.15 -6.47 2.18
C ARG A 238 19.09 -5.79 1.33
N TYR A 239 18.64 -4.64 1.79
CA TYR A 239 17.86 -3.71 1.00
C TYR A 239 18.80 -2.72 0.33
N ILE A 240 18.55 -2.44 -0.95
CA ILE A 240 19.19 -1.35 -1.69
C ILE A 240 18.09 -0.60 -2.43
N GLY A 241 17.86 0.66 -2.09
CA GLY A 241 16.86 1.47 -2.75
C GLY A 241 17.35 2.88 -3.00
N TYR A 242 16.95 3.44 -4.13
CA TYR A 242 17.25 4.82 -4.48
C TYR A 242 15.98 5.49 -5.02
N ALA A 243 15.68 6.67 -4.48
CA ALA A 243 14.60 7.51 -4.99
C ALA A 243 15.11 8.91 -5.35
N GLU A 244 14.60 9.45 -6.46
CA GLU A 244 15.00 10.75 -6.99
C GLU A 244 13.78 11.52 -7.49
N ASP A 245 13.69 12.80 -7.13
CA ASP A 245 12.76 13.75 -7.73
C ASP A 245 13.30 14.20 -9.09
N PHE A 246 12.57 13.88 -10.16
CA PHE A 246 12.97 14.22 -11.53
C PHE A 246 12.67 15.68 -11.90
N GLY A 247 12.02 16.44 -11.01
CA GLY A 247 11.76 17.87 -11.14
C GLY A 247 10.54 18.23 -11.99
N ASP A 248 9.84 17.25 -12.56
CA ASP A 248 8.62 17.43 -13.37
C ASP A 248 7.34 17.00 -12.62
N GLY A 249 7.46 16.77 -11.32
CA GLY A 249 6.41 16.29 -10.43
C GLY A 249 6.30 14.77 -10.39
N LEU A 250 7.37 14.07 -10.80
CA LEU A 250 7.53 12.63 -10.61
C LEU A 250 8.77 12.32 -9.76
N ILE A 251 8.58 11.46 -8.77
CA ILE A 251 9.67 10.83 -8.02
C ILE A 251 9.79 9.38 -8.47
N GLY A 252 10.92 8.99 -9.05
CA GLY A 252 11.19 7.59 -9.37
C GLY A 252 11.80 6.88 -8.18
N ARG A 253 11.44 5.60 -7.97
CA ARG A 253 12.04 4.74 -6.94
C ARG A 253 12.37 3.37 -7.52
N LEU A 254 13.62 2.94 -7.33
CA LEU A 254 14.06 1.57 -7.57
C LEU A 254 14.41 0.94 -6.21
N GLN A 255 13.90 -0.25 -5.96
CA GLN A 255 14.14 -1.00 -4.72
C GLN A 255 14.56 -2.41 -5.08
N LEU A 256 15.58 -2.91 -4.40
CA LEU A 256 16.10 -4.26 -4.55
C LEU A 256 16.22 -4.90 -3.18
N THR A 257 15.99 -6.20 -3.11
CA THR A 257 16.48 -7.02 -2.01
C THR A 257 17.52 -8.00 -2.54
N VAL A 258 18.63 -8.14 -1.82
CA VAL A 258 19.75 -8.98 -2.21
C VAL A 258 20.02 -9.97 -1.09
N THR A 259 19.76 -11.24 -1.35
CA THR A 259 19.98 -12.34 -0.39
C THR A 259 21.17 -13.16 -0.85
N ASP A 260 22.17 -13.32 0.03
CA ASP A 260 23.40 -14.09 -0.27
C ASP A 260 24.07 -13.68 -1.60
N GLY A 261 24.08 -12.38 -1.91
CA GLY A 261 24.70 -11.82 -3.12
C GLY A 261 23.89 -11.98 -4.41
N LYS A 262 22.62 -12.40 -4.32
CA LYS A 262 21.70 -12.49 -5.46
C LYS A 262 20.50 -11.58 -5.25
N ILE A 263 20.06 -10.91 -6.32
CA ILE A 263 18.83 -10.12 -6.33
C ILE A 263 17.66 -11.08 -6.16
N ASP A 264 16.96 -10.99 -5.04
CA ASP A 264 15.79 -11.79 -4.71
C ASP A 264 14.50 -11.13 -5.23
N SER A 265 14.38 -9.82 -5.06
CA SER A 265 13.29 -9.03 -5.64
C SER A 265 13.75 -7.66 -6.11
N ALA A 266 12.99 -7.12 -7.07
CA ALA A 266 13.13 -5.77 -7.57
C ALA A 266 11.74 -5.11 -7.66
N ARG A 267 11.65 -3.81 -7.37
CA ARG A 267 10.44 -3.00 -7.55
C ARG A 267 10.81 -1.65 -8.15
N TYR A 268 10.07 -1.24 -9.18
CA TYR A 268 10.19 0.08 -9.80
C TYR A 268 8.83 0.78 -9.76
N ASP A 269 8.81 2.03 -9.31
CA ASP A 269 7.59 2.85 -9.31
C ASP A 269 7.93 4.33 -9.53
N GLU A 270 6.94 5.09 -9.93
CA GLU A 270 7.00 6.54 -10.07
C GLU A 270 5.83 7.17 -9.32
N TYR A 271 6.12 8.12 -8.44
CA TYR A 271 5.18 8.74 -7.53
C TYR A 271 4.85 10.13 -8.06
N PHE A 272 3.56 10.43 -8.22
CA PHE A 272 3.12 11.78 -8.51
C PHE A 272 3.34 12.67 -7.28
N ALA A 273 3.82 13.89 -7.51
CA ALA A 273 4.09 14.85 -6.45
C ALA A 273 2.87 15.09 -5.53
N ASP A 274 3.15 15.55 -4.31
CA ASP A 274 2.10 15.81 -3.32
C ASP A 274 1.25 17.04 -3.63
N GLN A 275 1.75 17.92 -4.51
CA GLN A 275 1.12 19.16 -4.95
C GLN A 275 0.86 19.09 -6.46
N PRO A 276 -0.39 19.27 -6.92
CA PRO A 276 -0.72 19.26 -8.34
C PRO A 276 0.10 20.26 -9.17
N GLU A 277 0.48 21.40 -8.59
CA GLU A 277 1.18 22.47 -9.28
C GLU A 277 2.62 22.11 -9.67
N LYS A 278 3.21 21.11 -8.98
CA LYS A 278 4.54 20.59 -9.31
C LYS A 278 4.52 19.62 -10.49
N ILE A 279 3.35 19.06 -10.83
CA ILE A 279 3.19 18.12 -11.94
C ILE A 279 3.09 18.92 -13.23
N SER A 280 4.11 18.76 -14.10
CA SER A 280 4.24 19.55 -15.33
C SER A 280 3.13 19.27 -16.34
N ALA A 281 2.72 18.01 -16.45
CA ALA A 281 1.69 17.58 -17.39
C ALA A 281 0.28 17.77 -16.79
N ASP A 282 -0.50 18.69 -17.35
CA ASP A 282 -1.84 19.04 -16.84
C ASP A 282 -2.77 17.83 -16.68
N GLN A 283 -2.75 16.89 -17.64
CA GLN A 283 -3.57 15.68 -17.60
C GLN A 283 -3.22 14.72 -16.45
N LEU A 284 -2.01 14.85 -15.88
CA LEU A 284 -1.54 14.01 -14.78
C LEU A 284 -1.76 14.63 -13.40
N LYS A 285 -2.09 15.93 -13.32
CA LYS A 285 -2.29 16.66 -12.06
C LYS A 285 -3.32 16.03 -11.15
N LYS A 286 -4.35 15.39 -11.72
CA LYS A 286 -5.40 14.69 -10.97
C LYS A 286 -4.90 13.46 -10.19
N TYR A 287 -3.73 12.92 -10.52
CA TYR A 287 -3.15 11.74 -9.87
C TYR A 287 -2.15 12.09 -8.75
N TYR A 288 -2.05 13.36 -8.36
CA TYR A 288 -1.20 13.81 -7.24
C TYR A 288 -1.38 12.94 -5.98
N ARG A 289 -0.30 12.75 -5.21
CA ARG A 289 -0.23 11.88 -4.01
C ARG A 289 -0.56 10.41 -4.28
N GLN A 290 -0.39 9.91 -5.50
CA GLN A 290 -0.55 8.50 -5.83
C GLN A 290 0.73 7.99 -6.48
N SER A 291 0.95 6.68 -6.44
CA SER A 291 1.99 6.06 -7.26
C SER A 291 1.41 5.58 -8.58
N LYS A 292 2.21 5.58 -9.66
CA LYS A 292 1.76 5.09 -10.96
C LYS A 292 1.43 3.61 -10.90
N TYR A 293 2.19 2.81 -10.16
CA TYR A 293 1.93 1.38 -10.05
C TYR A 293 0.59 1.07 -9.36
N TYR A 294 0.26 1.79 -8.27
CA TYR A 294 -0.91 1.49 -7.44
C TYR A 294 -2.12 2.40 -7.67
N SER A 295 -2.00 3.47 -8.48
CA SER A 295 -3.10 4.37 -8.79
C SER A 295 -4.14 3.67 -9.68
N LEU A 296 -5.31 3.38 -9.11
CA LEU A 296 -6.38 2.67 -9.80
C LEU A 296 -6.90 3.47 -11.01
N GLU A 297 -7.09 4.77 -10.85
CA GLU A 297 -7.61 5.62 -11.93
C GLU A 297 -6.57 5.89 -13.03
N TYR A 298 -5.29 6.01 -12.66
CA TYR A 298 -4.21 6.12 -13.65
C TYR A 298 -4.10 4.83 -14.46
N ASN A 299 -4.15 3.69 -13.79
CA ASN A 299 -4.08 2.37 -14.39
C ASN A 299 -5.26 2.10 -15.32
N GLU A 300 -6.47 2.48 -14.93
CA GLU A 300 -7.65 2.41 -15.81
C GLU A 300 -7.46 3.31 -17.05
N ALA A 301 -7.05 4.57 -16.84
CA ALA A 301 -6.88 5.53 -17.94
C ALA A 301 -5.74 5.18 -18.92
N THR A 302 -4.75 4.43 -18.46
CA THR A 302 -3.57 4.01 -19.25
C THR A 302 -3.58 2.53 -19.59
N ASN A 303 -4.69 1.83 -19.33
CA ASN A 303 -4.84 0.40 -19.58
C ASN A 303 -3.70 -0.45 -18.99
N ASN A 304 -3.26 -0.12 -17.77
CA ASN A 304 -2.19 -0.77 -17.01
C ASN A 304 -0.80 -0.78 -17.69
N GLU A 305 -0.56 0.11 -18.65
CA GLU A 305 0.71 0.14 -19.39
C GLU A 305 1.95 0.31 -18.49
N PHE A 306 1.87 1.17 -17.46
CA PHE A 306 2.98 1.36 -16.51
C PHE A 306 3.22 0.13 -15.64
N VAL A 307 2.15 -0.52 -15.16
CA VAL A 307 2.23 -1.74 -14.35
C VAL A 307 2.92 -2.85 -15.16
N ALA A 308 2.46 -3.08 -16.40
CA ALA A 308 3.05 -4.08 -17.29
C ALA A 308 4.53 -3.80 -17.55
N PHE A 309 4.89 -2.53 -17.81
CA PHE A 309 6.29 -2.12 -17.96
C PHE A 309 7.12 -2.40 -16.70
N SER A 310 6.63 -2.02 -15.52
CA SER A 310 7.37 -2.20 -14.26
C SER A 310 7.54 -3.68 -13.92
N ASP A 311 6.50 -4.49 -14.10
CA ASP A 311 6.56 -5.94 -13.86
C ASP A 311 7.55 -6.62 -14.81
N GLU A 312 7.55 -6.27 -16.10
CA GLU A 312 8.49 -6.83 -17.07
C GLU A 312 9.94 -6.40 -16.77
N LEU A 313 10.15 -5.12 -16.44
CA LEU A 313 11.45 -4.58 -16.06
C LEU A 313 12.01 -5.28 -14.82
N THR A 314 11.22 -5.34 -13.74
CA THR A 314 11.67 -5.88 -12.46
C THR A 314 11.88 -7.39 -12.52
N LYS A 315 11.03 -8.11 -13.28
CA LYS A 315 11.26 -9.50 -13.62
C LYS A 315 12.59 -9.68 -14.36
N ALA A 316 12.89 -8.84 -15.35
CA ALA A 316 14.14 -8.92 -16.08
C ALA A 316 15.36 -8.67 -15.19
N ILE A 317 15.28 -7.74 -14.22
CA ILE A 317 16.35 -7.51 -13.23
C ILE A 317 16.64 -8.77 -12.43
N VAL A 318 15.59 -9.43 -11.92
CA VAL A 318 15.74 -10.66 -11.13
C VAL A 318 16.25 -11.82 -12.01
N ASP A 319 15.68 -12.02 -13.20
CA ASP A 319 16.07 -13.13 -14.07
C ASP A 319 17.53 -12.99 -14.58
N GLN A 320 17.97 -11.76 -14.87
CA GLN A 320 19.30 -11.48 -15.42
C GLN A 320 20.34 -11.16 -14.35
N GLN A 321 19.92 -10.92 -13.11
CA GLN A 321 20.77 -10.48 -12.00
C GLN A 321 21.57 -9.22 -12.35
N ALA A 322 20.95 -8.29 -13.06
CA ALA A 322 21.60 -7.09 -13.59
C ALA A 322 20.62 -5.92 -13.69
N LEU A 323 21.13 -4.69 -13.53
CA LEU A 323 20.33 -3.47 -13.70
C LEU A 323 20.32 -2.95 -15.14
N THR A 324 21.25 -3.39 -15.98
CA THR A 324 21.26 -3.05 -17.40
C THR A 324 20.39 -4.04 -18.16
N ILE A 325 19.19 -3.60 -18.56
CA ILE A 325 18.21 -4.43 -19.25
C ILE A 325 18.11 -4.02 -20.72
N GLU A 326 18.50 -4.89 -21.65
CA GLU A 326 18.50 -4.61 -23.10
C GLU A 326 17.27 -5.18 -23.84
N ASN A 327 16.17 -5.44 -23.12
CA ASN A 327 14.93 -5.95 -23.72
C ASN A 327 14.28 -4.89 -24.63
N SER A 328 14.00 -5.25 -25.89
CA SER A 328 13.48 -4.33 -26.91
C SER A 328 12.09 -3.76 -26.62
N GLU A 329 11.28 -4.37 -25.77
CA GLU A 329 9.96 -3.84 -25.41
C GLU A 329 10.04 -2.90 -24.20
N VAL A 330 10.72 -3.33 -23.12
CA VAL A 330 10.94 -2.50 -21.91
C VAL A 330 11.67 -1.20 -22.25
N THR A 331 12.70 -1.25 -23.09
CA THR A 331 13.54 -0.09 -23.44
C THR A 331 12.81 1.00 -24.23
N LYS A 332 11.66 0.69 -24.86
CA LYS A 332 10.85 1.66 -25.60
C LYS A 332 9.91 2.46 -24.72
N TYR A 333 9.60 1.96 -23.52
CA TYR A 333 8.64 2.61 -22.65
C TYR A 333 9.23 3.92 -22.07
N PRO A 334 8.46 5.04 -22.01
CA PRO A 334 9.00 6.33 -21.60
C PRO A 334 9.70 6.32 -20.22
N SER A 335 9.17 5.57 -19.26
CA SER A 335 9.73 5.45 -17.91
C SER A 335 11.05 4.67 -17.85
N TYR A 336 11.48 4.01 -18.92
CA TYR A 336 12.79 3.34 -18.94
C TYR A 336 13.95 4.34 -18.81
N ALA A 337 13.82 5.53 -19.41
CA ALA A 337 14.82 6.58 -19.26
C ALA A 337 14.92 7.08 -17.80
N SER A 338 13.79 7.13 -17.09
CA SER A 338 13.74 7.46 -15.65
C SER A 338 14.41 6.38 -14.82
N TYR A 339 14.09 5.10 -15.07
CA TYR A 339 14.76 3.96 -14.46
C TYR A 339 16.29 4.02 -14.64
N GLN A 340 16.77 4.29 -15.85
CA GLN A 340 18.21 4.40 -16.15
C GLN A 340 18.92 5.53 -15.38
N LYS A 341 18.20 6.55 -14.91
CA LYS A 341 18.79 7.56 -14.02
C LYS A 341 19.05 6.94 -12.65
N LEU A 342 18.08 6.24 -12.09
CA LEU A 342 18.17 5.63 -10.76
C LEU A 342 19.26 4.56 -10.67
N THR A 343 19.41 3.73 -11.71
CA THR A 343 20.40 2.64 -11.69
C THR A 343 21.85 3.12 -11.57
N LYS A 344 22.15 4.37 -11.98
CA LYS A 344 23.49 4.96 -11.84
C LYS A 344 23.90 5.18 -10.38
N HIS A 345 22.94 5.15 -9.46
CA HIS A 345 23.14 5.38 -8.04
C HIS A 345 23.14 4.09 -7.21
N ILE A 346 22.89 2.94 -7.84
CA ILE A 346 22.84 1.63 -7.18
C ILE A 346 24.02 0.79 -7.64
N SER A 347 24.74 0.22 -6.67
CA SER A 347 25.79 -0.77 -6.89
C SER A 347 25.33 -2.12 -6.34
N LEU A 348 25.51 -3.20 -7.12
CA LEU A 348 25.17 -4.57 -6.75
C LEU A 348 26.32 -5.30 -6.07
#